data_AF-A0A7W8M5W0-F1
#
_entry.id   AF-A0A7W8M5W0-F1
#
_cell.length_a   1.000
_cell.length_b   1.000
_cell.length_c   1.000
_cell.angle_alpha   90.00
_cell.angle_beta   90.00
_cell.angle_gamma   90.00
#
_symmetry.space_group_name_H-M   'P 1'
#
loop_
_entity.id
_entity.type
_entity.pdbx_description
1 polymer ?
#
loop_
_entity_poly.entity_id
_entity_poly.type
_entity_poly.pdbx_seq_one_letter_code
_entity_poly.pdbx_strand_id
1 'polypeptide(L)'
;MQSFPKPLTSEEERCYLERYRNGDEDAKNILIEKNLRLVAHIVKKYNNSGRDMDELIAIGIVGLVKAVNTFDADKGNRIVTYAARCIEKPILSLMRFYVLKRFPFTDQSRTGGYLPNILMKST
;
A
#
# COMPACT_ATOMS: atom_id res chain seq x y z
N MET A 1 -3.67 -0.77 26.85
CA MET A 1 -4.59 -0.87 25.69
C MET A 1 -4.37 0.35 24.80
N GLN A 2 -3.56 0.26 23.73
CA GLN A 2 -3.45 1.37 22.78
C GLN A 2 -4.75 1.43 21.97
N SER A 3 -5.71 2.20 22.47
CA SER A 3 -6.95 2.46 21.76
C SER A 3 -6.62 3.46 20.66
N PHE A 4 -6.65 3.03 19.40
CA PHE A 4 -6.45 3.93 18.28
C PHE A 4 -7.47 5.08 18.35
N PRO A 5 -7.05 6.32 18.04
CA PRO A 5 -7.95 7.45 18.09
C PRO A 5 -9.15 7.24 17.16
N LYS A 6 -10.28 7.86 17.53
CA LYS A 6 -11.49 7.84 16.72
C LYS A 6 -11.18 8.43 15.32
N PRO A 7 -11.67 7.82 14.23
CA PRO A 7 -11.47 8.35 12.88
C PRO A 7 -12.07 9.75 12.79
N LEU A 8 -11.44 10.60 11.97
CA LEU A 8 -11.89 11.96 11.71
C LEU A 8 -13.20 11.94 10.92
N THR A 9 -14.06 12.92 11.17
CA THR A 9 -15.21 13.19 10.31
C THR A 9 -14.78 13.91 9.03
N SER A 10 -15.61 13.86 7.99
CA SER A 10 -15.30 14.50 6.70
C SER A 10 -15.03 16.01 6.83
N GLU A 11 -15.64 16.68 7.81
CA GLU A 11 -15.45 18.11 8.07
C GLU A 11 -14.11 18.37 8.75
N GLU A 12 -13.75 17.57 9.76
CA GLU A 12 -12.44 17.65 10.42
C GLU A 12 -11.30 17.35 9.44
N GLU A 13 -11.45 16.33 8.58
CA GLU A 13 -10.45 15.99 7.55
C GLU A 13 -10.15 17.20 6.66
N ARG A 14 -11.20 17.91 6.22
CA ARG A 14 -11.05 19.13 5.40
C ARG A 14 -10.32 20.23 6.17
N CYS A 15 -10.67 20.44 7.44
CA CYS A 15 -10.02 21.43 8.29
C CYS A 15 -8.51 21.15 8.43
N TYR A 16 -8.11 19.91 8.75
CA TYR A 16 -6.70 19.55 8.87
C TYR A 16 -5.95 19.63 7.54
N LEU A 17 -6.61 19.27 6.43
CA LEU A 17 -6.03 19.40 5.10
C LEU A 17 -5.79 20.86 4.71
N GLU A 18 -6.71 21.75 5.05
CA GLU A 18 -6.55 23.18 4.81
C GLU A 18 -5.44 23.77 5.69
N ARG A 19 -5.34 23.37 6.95
CA ARG A 19 -4.22 23.73 7.83
C ARG A 19 -2.88 23.26 7.26
N TYR A 20 -2.81 22.01 6.80
CA TYR A 20 -1.61 21.50 6.15
C TYR A 20 -1.24 22.28 4.88
N ARG A 21 -2.23 22.68 4.07
CA ARG A 21 -2.00 23.58 2.92
C ARG A 21 -1.44 24.95 3.32
N ASN A 22 -1.76 25.43 4.52
CA ASN A 22 -1.20 26.65 5.10
C ASN A 22 0.19 26.44 5.72
N GLY A 23 0.78 25.24 5.63
CA GLY A 23 2.13 24.94 6.14
C GLY A 23 2.19 24.32 7.53
N ASP A 24 1.05 23.93 8.10
CA ASP A 24 0.97 23.28 9.42
C ASP A 24 1.34 21.79 9.32
N GLU A 25 2.56 21.43 9.70
CA GLU A 25 3.03 20.04 9.71
C GLU A 25 2.37 19.18 10.80
N ASP A 26 1.93 19.78 11.92
CA ASP A 26 1.21 19.06 12.98
C ASP A 26 -0.14 18.55 12.46
N ALA A 27 -0.82 19.33 11.62
CA ALA A 27 -2.06 18.91 10.98
C ALA A 27 -1.87 17.64 10.13
N LYS A 28 -0.72 17.50 9.45
CA LYS A 28 -0.36 16.28 8.70
C LYS A 28 -0.12 15.09 9.62
N ASN A 29 0.58 15.28 10.74
CA ASN A 29 0.80 14.21 11.71
C ASN A 29 -0.53 13.68 12.26
N ILE A 30 -1.45 14.57 12.62
CA ILE A 30 -2.81 14.20 13.07
C ILE A 30 -3.55 13.41 11.99
N LEU A 31 -3.50 13.84 10.73
CA LEU A 31 -4.12 13.13 9.61
C LEU A 31 -3.54 11.71 9.45
N ILE A 32 -2.23 11.54 9.58
CA ILE A 32 -1.57 10.23 9.50
C ILE A 32 -2.02 9.34 10.67
N GLU A 33 -1.89 9.82 11.91
CA GLU A 33 -2.21 9.04 13.12
C GLU A 33 -3.67 8.56 13.14
N LYS A 34 -4.60 9.42 12.74
CA LYS A 34 -6.03 9.09 12.66
C LYS A 34 -6.34 8.04 11.60
N ASN A 35 -5.50 7.91 10.58
CA ASN A 35 -5.66 6.97 9.47
C ASN A 35 -4.79 5.71 9.61
N LEU A 36 -3.97 5.56 10.66
CA LEU A 36 -3.15 4.35 10.88
C LEU A 36 -3.98 3.06 10.95
N ARG A 37 -5.21 3.13 11.47
CA ARG A 37 -6.14 1.99 11.54
C ARG A 37 -6.44 1.40 10.16
N LEU A 38 -6.48 2.26 9.14
CA LEU A 38 -6.72 1.85 7.76
C LEU A 38 -5.57 0.98 7.24
N VAL A 39 -4.33 1.36 7.57
CA VAL A 39 -3.13 0.59 7.18
C VAL A 39 -3.19 -0.82 7.76
N ALA A 40 -3.44 -0.95 9.07
CA ALA A 40 -3.57 -2.25 9.71
C ALA A 40 -4.70 -3.10 9.08
N HIS A 41 -5.83 -2.47 8.75
CA HIS A 41 -6.94 -3.16 8.09
C HIS A 41 -6.59 -3.67 6.69
N ILE A 42 -5.91 -2.86 5.88
CA ILE A 42 -5.49 -3.25 4.52
C ILE A 42 -4.43 -4.35 4.59
N VAL A 43 -3.39 -4.17 5.41
CA VAL A 43 -2.30 -5.13 5.57
C VAL A 43 -2.81 -6.48 6.06
N LYS A 44 -3.82 -6.52 6.92
CA LYS A 44 -4.42 -7.77 7.40
C LYS A 44 -4.93 -8.66 6.26
N LYS A 45 -5.37 -8.10 5.13
CA LYS A 45 -5.78 -8.85 3.94
C LYS A 45 -4.61 -9.63 3.29
N TYR A 46 -3.39 -9.15 3.51
CA TYR A 46 -2.15 -9.68 2.95
C TYR A 46 -1.35 -10.55 3.93
N ASN A 47 -1.89 -10.80 5.12
CA ASN A 47 -1.22 -11.59 6.15
C ASN A 47 -0.92 -13.05 5.71
N ASN A 48 -1.76 -13.62 4.84
CA ASN A 48 -1.57 -14.99 4.33
C ASN A 48 -0.50 -15.12 3.23
N SER A 49 0.21 -14.05 2.88
CA SER A 49 1.23 -14.07 1.81
C SER A 49 2.58 -14.66 2.24
N GLY A 50 2.71 -15.17 3.46
CA GLY A 50 3.96 -15.73 4.00
C GLY A 50 5.05 -14.69 4.23
N ARG A 51 4.65 -13.42 4.39
CA ARG A 51 5.51 -12.26 4.62
C ARG A 51 5.43 -11.81 6.06
N ASP A 52 6.48 -11.10 6.46
CA ASP A 52 6.52 -10.47 7.77
C ASP A 52 5.47 -9.34 7.83
N MET A 53 4.60 -9.39 8.84
CA MET A 53 3.52 -8.44 8.98
C MET A 53 4.05 -7.03 9.25
N ASP A 54 5.17 -6.90 9.96
CA ASP A 54 5.79 -5.63 10.28
C ASP A 54 6.38 -4.96 9.02
N GLU A 55 6.94 -5.74 8.09
CA GLU A 55 7.39 -5.24 6.78
C GLU A 55 6.22 -4.63 5.99
N LEU A 56 5.09 -5.33 5.95
CA LEU A 56 3.88 -4.86 5.25
C LEU A 56 3.29 -3.60 5.91
N ILE A 57 3.29 -3.54 7.24
CA ILE A 57 2.85 -2.35 7.99
C ILE A 57 3.75 -1.16 7.67
N ALA A 58 5.07 -1.31 7.75
CA ALA A 58 6.02 -0.24 7.45
C ALA A 58 5.83 0.33 6.03
N ILE A 59 5.69 -0.55 5.04
CA ILE A 59 5.43 -0.15 3.64
C ILE A 59 4.08 0.55 3.50
N GLY A 60 3.06 0.04 4.18
CA GLY A 60 1.73 0.65 4.20
C GLY A 60 1.74 2.05 4.82
N ILE A 61 2.49 2.26 5.91
CA ILE A 61 2.67 3.58 6.54
C ILE A 61 3.32 4.56 5.56
N VAL A 62 4.37 4.15 4.84
CA VAL A 62 5.01 5.00 3.81
C VAL A 62 4.01 5.36 2.71
N GLY A 63 3.16 4.42 2.29
CA GLY A 63 2.08 4.65 1.34
C GLY A 63 1.06 5.66 1.84
N LEU A 64 0.66 5.58 3.12
CA LEU A 64 -0.25 6.52 3.77
C LEU A 64 0.34 7.93 3.83
N VAL A 65 1.58 8.08 4.30
CA VAL A 65 2.28 9.38 4.38
C VAL A 65 2.34 10.03 2.99
N LYS A 66 2.69 9.25 1.97
CA LYS A 66 2.69 9.73 0.59
C LYS A 66 1.29 10.17 0.15
N ALA A 67 0.26 9.42 0.51
CA ALA A 67 -1.12 9.77 0.19
C ALA A 67 -1.51 11.12 0.78
N VAL A 68 -1.20 11.38 2.06
CA VAL A 68 -1.50 12.66 2.72
C VAL A 68 -0.74 13.80 2.04
N ASN A 69 0.53 13.59 1.69
CA ASN A 69 1.34 14.61 1.02
C ASN A 69 0.85 14.97 -0.39
N THR A 70 0.29 14.01 -1.14
CA THR A 70 -0.14 14.22 -2.53
C THR A 70 -1.66 14.30 -2.69
N PHE A 71 -2.40 14.31 -1.59
CA PHE A 71 -3.85 14.36 -1.62
C PHE A 71 -4.32 15.72 -2.12
N ASP A 72 -5.33 15.69 -2.98
CA ASP A 72 -5.97 16.90 -3.50
C ASP A 72 -7.46 16.85 -3.22
N ALA A 73 -7.92 17.80 -2.39
CA ALA A 73 -9.32 17.93 -2.00
C ALA A 73 -10.20 18.40 -3.17
N ASP A 74 -9.62 19.04 -4.19
CA ASP A 74 -10.36 19.58 -5.35
C ASP A 74 -10.90 18.45 -6.24
N LYS A 75 -10.25 17.28 -6.21
CA LYS A 75 -10.65 16.10 -6.97
C LYS A 75 -11.89 15.39 -6.41
N GLY A 76 -12.53 15.92 -5.36
CA GLY A 76 -13.80 15.44 -4.82
C GLY A 76 -13.77 14.06 -4.13
N ASN A 77 -12.61 13.43 -4.04
CA ASN A 77 -12.47 12.12 -3.40
C ASN A 77 -12.20 12.27 -1.90
N ARG A 78 -12.69 11.34 -1.08
CA ARG A 78 -12.31 11.28 0.34
C ARG A 78 -10.85 10.87 0.49
N ILE A 79 -10.16 11.44 1.47
CA ILE A 79 -8.76 11.12 1.76
C ILE A 79 -8.60 9.63 2.09
N VAL A 80 -9.53 9.04 2.84
CA VAL A 80 -9.55 7.59 3.14
C VAL A 80 -9.52 6.75 1.87
N THR A 81 -10.31 7.10 0.87
CA THR A 81 -10.38 6.37 -0.41
C THR A 81 -9.08 6.49 -1.19
N TYR A 82 -8.48 7.67 -1.21
CA TYR A 82 -7.20 7.90 -1.86
C TYR A 82 -6.05 7.18 -1.14
N ALA A 83 -6.01 7.28 0.19
CA ALA A 83 -5.06 6.61 1.06
C ALA A 83 -5.09 5.10 0.87
N ALA A 84 -6.27 4.49 0.79
CA ALA A 84 -6.38 3.05 0.55
C ALA A 84 -5.66 2.60 -0.72
N ARG A 85 -5.82 3.32 -1.84
CA ARG A 85 -5.11 3.03 -3.11
C ARG A 85 -3.60 3.22 -2.97
N CYS A 86 -3.17 4.26 -2.26
CA CYS A 86 -1.76 4.56 -2.04
C CYS A 86 -1.07 3.58 -1.09
N ILE A 87 -1.79 2.98 -0.16
CA ILE A 87 -1.31 1.91 0.74
C ILE A 87 -1.20 0.58 -0.03
N GLU A 88 -2.22 0.26 -0.82
CA GLU A 88 -2.31 -1.03 -1.52
C GLU A 88 -1.27 -1.16 -2.64
N LYS A 89 -1.04 -0.09 -3.39
CA LYS A 89 -0.15 -0.10 -4.57
C LYS A 89 1.31 -0.54 -4.24
N PRO A 90 1.99 0.01 -3.22
CA PRO A 90 3.31 -0.45 -2.80
C PRO A 90 3.32 -1.91 -2.34
N ILE A 91 2.31 -2.35 -1.58
CA ILE A 91 2.20 -3.73 -1.09
C ILE A 91 2.11 -4.71 -2.27
N LEU A 92 1.25 -4.41 -3.25
CA LEU A 92 1.13 -5.22 -4.47
C LEU A 92 2.42 -5.22 -5.30
N SER A 93 3.06 -4.06 -5.45
CA SER A 93 4.33 -3.94 -6.16
C SER A 93 5.43 -4.78 -5.50
N LEU A 94 5.49 -4.75 -4.18
CA LEU A 94 6.41 -5.55 -3.37
C LEU A 94 6.18 -7.04 -3.64
N MET A 95 4.93 -7.51 -3.50
CA MET A 95 4.59 -8.91 -3.76
C MET A 95 5.02 -9.36 -5.15
N ARG A 96 4.77 -8.56 -6.17
CA ARG A 96 5.19 -8.85 -7.54
C ARG A 96 6.72 -8.92 -7.68
N PHE A 97 7.45 -7.98 -7.09
CA PHE A 97 8.91 -7.98 -7.12
C PHE A 97 9.51 -9.25 -6.49
N TYR A 98 8.93 -9.72 -5.38
CA TYR A 98 9.42 -10.93 -4.73
C TYR A 98 9.04 -12.22 -5.45
N VAL A 99 7.90 -12.29 -6.12
CA VAL A 99 7.58 -13.44 -7.02
C VAL A 99 8.65 -13.53 -8.11
N LEU A 100 9.07 -12.40 -8.69
CA LEU A 100 10.14 -12.36 -9.69
C LEU A 100 11.50 -12.73 -9.11
N LYS A 101 11.81 -12.40 -7.85
CA LYS A 101 13.05 -12.85 -7.20
C LYS A 101 13.03 -14.32 -6.76
N ARG A 102 11.86 -14.87 -6.43
CA ARG A 102 11.72 -16.28 -5.99
C ARG A 102 11.79 -17.27 -7.16
N PHE A 103 11.52 -16.80 -8.37
CA PHE A 103 11.82 -17.49 -9.61
C PHE A 103 12.84 -16.66 -10.40
N PRO A 104 14.15 -16.74 -10.09
CA PRO A 104 15.11 -16.32 -11.08
C PRO A 104 14.82 -17.17 -12.32
N PHE A 105 14.35 -16.54 -13.39
CA PHE A 105 14.40 -17.16 -14.69
C PHE A 105 15.89 -17.30 -14.98
N THR A 106 16.46 -18.44 -14.59
CA THR A 106 17.84 -18.78 -14.89
C THR A 106 17.93 -18.71 -16.40
N ASP A 107 18.76 -17.78 -16.88
CA ASP A 107 19.11 -17.65 -18.28
C ASP A 107 19.40 -19.04 -18.87
N GLN A 108 18.52 -19.50 -19.77
CA GLN A 108 18.71 -20.76 -20.51
C GLN A 108 19.49 -20.48 -21.81
N SER A 109 20.58 -19.71 -21.72
CA SER A 109 21.55 -19.58 -22.80
C SER A 109 22.96 -19.95 -22.36
N ARG A 110 23.10 -21.21 -21.91
CA ARG A 110 24.25 -22.09 -22.24
C ARG A 110 23.90 -23.54 -21.88
N THR A 111 24.12 -24.41 -22.87
CA THR A 111 24.06 -25.90 -22.88
C THR A 111 22.70 -26.60 -22.77
N GLY A 112 22.11 -26.90 -23.93
CA GLY A 112 21.64 -28.24 -24.29
C GLY A 112 20.38 -28.82 -23.62
N GLY A 113 19.27 -28.83 -24.37
CA GLY A 113 18.27 -29.90 -24.33
C GLY A 113 17.12 -29.75 -23.31
N TYR A 114 15.94 -30.18 -23.76
CA TYR A 114 14.65 -30.29 -23.06
C TYR A 114 13.78 -29.02 -23.02
N LEU A 115 13.03 -28.84 -24.12
CA LEU A 115 11.77 -28.10 -24.14
C LEU A 115 10.72 -28.87 -23.32
N PRO A 116 10.00 -28.24 -22.37
CA PRO A 116 8.80 -28.82 -21.79
C PRO A 116 7.68 -28.78 -22.82
N ASN A 117 7.23 -29.97 -23.20
CA ASN A 117 6.14 -30.20 -24.15
C ASN A 117 4.79 -29.88 -23.50
N ILE A 118 4.40 -28.59 -23.47
CA ILE A 118 3.01 -28.16 -23.20
C ILE A 118 2.42 -27.75 -24.55
N LEU A 119 2.23 -28.75 -25.40
CA LEU A 119 1.30 -28.68 -26.52
C LEU A 119 0.70 -30.08 -26.75
N MET A 120 -0.03 -30.60 -25.76
CA MET A 120 -1.14 -31.51 -26.08
C MET A 120 -2.37 -30.66 -26.41
N LYS A 121 -2.36 -30.14 -27.64
CA LYS A 121 -3.58 -30.09 -28.45
C LYS A 121 -3.83 -31.51 -28.98
N SER A 122 -5.09 -31.77 -29.32
CA SER A 122 -5.67 -33.01 -29.89
C SER A 122 -6.18 -33.94 -28.76
N THR A 123 -7.47 -34.26 -28.69
CA THR A 123 -8.50 -34.44 -29.72
C THR A 123 -9.88 -34.22 -29.11
#